data_AF-A0A2V8NZS1-F1
#
_entry.id   AF-A0A2V8NZS1-F1
#
_cell.length_a   1.000
_cell.length_b   1.000
_cell.length_c   1.000
_cell.angle_alpha   90.00
_cell.angle_beta   90.00
_cell.angle_gamma   90.00
#
_symmetry.space_group_name_H-M   'P 1'
#
loop_
_entity.id
_entity.type
_entity.pdbx_description
1 polymer ?
#
loop_
_entity_poly.entity_id
_entity_poly.type
_entity_poly.pdbx_seq_one_letter_code
_entity_poly.pdbx_strand_id
1 'polypeptide(L)'
;MGGTGGGRGEVTSEINVTPMADVMLVLLIIFMVITPMLQKGIAVDLAKTKNPVDMKEADRDDAVLVAVTRDGKFYLGQDRVN
;
A
#
# COMPACT_ATOMS: atom_id res chain seq x y z
N MET A 1 32.81 -66.37 -1.05
CA MET A 1 31.77 -65.88 -1.99
C MET A 1 31.14 -64.66 -1.34
N GLY A 2 31.40 -63.49 -1.91
CA GLY A 2 31.04 -62.19 -1.32
C GLY A 2 29.60 -61.77 -1.62
N GLY A 3 29.08 -60.86 -0.80
CA GLY A 3 27.83 -60.14 -1.03
C GLY A 3 27.66 -59.09 0.06
N THR A 4 28.12 -57.87 -0.22
CA THR A 4 27.31 -56.68 -0.56
C THR A 4 27.08 -55.78 0.66
N GLY A 5 27.98 -54.80 0.81
CA GLY A 5 27.80 -53.68 1.71
C GLY A 5 26.70 -52.76 1.20
N GLY A 6 25.62 -52.66 1.98
CA GLY A 6 24.54 -51.70 1.77
C GLY A 6 24.93 -50.33 2.33
N GLY A 7 25.53 -49.49 1.49
CA GLY A 7 25.68 -48.07 1.78
C GLY A 7 24.31 -47.39 1.74
N ARG A 8 23.77 -47.06 2.93
CA ARG A 8 22.65 -46.12 3.05
C ARG A 8 23.13 -44.76 2.56
N GLY A 9 22.78 -44.42 1.33
CA GLY A 9 22.88 -43.05 0.83
C GLY A 9 22.00 -42.16 1.69
N GLU A 10 22.64 -41.28 2.45
CA GLU A 10 21.99 -40.23 3.22
C GLU A 10 21.31 -39.28 2.23
N VAL A 11 19.98 -39.31 2.15
CA VAL A 11 19.22 -38.39 1.29
C VAL A 11 19.23 -37.02 1.94
N THR A 12 20.24 -36.22 1.61
CA THR A 12 20.31 -34.81 1.96
C THR A 12 19.17 -34.07 1.23
N SER A 13 18.12 -33.73 1.98
CA SER A 13 17.01 -32.92 1.47
C SER A 13 17.44 -31.45 1.48
N GLU A 14 18.00 -30.98 0.37
CA GLU A 14 18.30 -29.56 0.18
C GLU A 14 16.98 -28.78 0.08
N ILE A 15 16.80 -27.78 0.95
CA ILE A 15 15.64 -26.89 0.86
C ILE A 15 15.78 -26.09 -0.43
N ASN A 16 14.79 -26.17 -1.32
CA ASN A 16 14.77 -25.34 -2.51
C ASN A 16 14.45 -23.89 -2.15
N VAL A 17 15.48 -23.05 -2.05
CA VAL A 17 15.37 -21.63 -1.67
C VAL A 17 14.82 -20.78 -2.82
N THR A 18 14.98 -21.20 -4.08
CA THR A 18 14.61 -20.38 -5.26
C THR A 18 13.10 -20.08 -5.31
N PRO A 19 12.19 -21.04 -5.09
CA PRO A 19 10.76 -20.74 -5.01
C PRO A 19 10.38 -19.93 -3.76
N MET A 20 11.06 -20.14 -2.63
CA MET A 20 10.75 -19.42 -1.39
C MET A 20 11.13 -17.94 -1.49
N ALA A 21 12.29 -17.65 -2.07
CA ALA A 21 12.73 -16.28 -2.31
C ALA A 21 11.82 -15.54 -3.29
N ASP A 22 11.29 -16.23 -4.32
CA ASP A 22 10.34 -15.65 -5.27
C ASP A 22 9.03 -15.24 -4.59
N VAL A 23 8.43 -16.13 -3.78
CA VAL A 23 7.22 -15.80 -3.00
C VAL A 23 7.47 -14.62 -2.06
N MET A 24 8.61 -14.60 -1.38
CA MET A 24 8.96 -13.48 -0.49
C MET A 24 9.16 -12.17 -1.26
N LEU A 25 9.83 -12.21 -2.42
CA LEU A 25 10.04 -11.03 -3.27
C LEU A 25 8.71 -10.48 -3.81
N VAL A 26 7.81 -11.34 -4.24
CA VAL A 26 6.46 -10.95 -4.70
C VAL A 26 5.69 -10.23 -3.59
N LEU A 27 5.74 -10.72 -2.34
CA LEU A 27 5.12 -10.04 -1.20
C LEU A 27 5.70 -8.64 -0.95
N LEU A 28 7.01 -8.48 -1.08
CA LEU A 28 7.68 -7.17 -0.93
C LEU A 28 7.25 -6.20 -2.04
N ILE A 29 7.15 -6.67 -3.29
CA ILE A 29 6.66 -5.87 -4.42
C ILE A 29 5.21 -5.43 -4.20
N ILE A 30 4.34 -6.34 -3.72
CA ILE A 30 2.95 -6.01 -3.41
C ILE A 30 2.88 -4.89 -2.38
N PHE A 31 3.61 -4.99 -1.27
CA PHE A 31 3.64 -3.93 -0.25
C PHE A 31 4.12 -2.60 -0.82
N MET A 32 5.20 -2.58 -1.60
CA MET A 32 5.73 -1.35 -2.21
C MET A 32 4.74 -0.69 -3.18
N VAL A 33 3.89 -1.47 -3.88
CA VAL A 33 2.91 -0.95 -4.84
C VAL A 33 1.64 -0.44 -4.14
N ILE A 34 1.14 -1.12 -3.12
CA ILE A 34 -0.10 -0.71 -2.44
C ILE A 34 0.10 0.48 -1.49
N THR A 35 1.27 0.65 -0.87
CA THR A 35 1.56 1.77 0.04
C THR A 35 1.34 3.15 -0.59
N PRO A 36 1.86 3.50 -1.78
CA PRO A 36 1.59 4.79 -2.41
C PRO A 36 0.11 4.94 -2.83
N MET A 37 -0.61 3.84 -3.04
CA MET A 37 -2.05 3.90 -3.35
C MET A 37 -2.92 4.30 -2.15
N LEU A 38 -2.45 4.11 -0.91
CA LEU A 38 -3.15 4.55 0.29
C LEU A 38 -3.05 6.08 0.50
N GLN A 39 -2.06 6.74 -0.11
CA GLN A 39 -1.82 8.18 0.07
C GLN A 39 -2.54 9.06 -0.97
N LYS A 40 -3.70 8.64 -1.49
CA LYS A 40 -4.53 9.47 -2.37
C LYS A 40 -5.22 10.62 -1.61
N GLY A 41 -4.45 11.39 -0.83
CA GLY A 41 -4.84 12.72 -0.41
C GLY A 41 -4.54 13.68 -1.56
N ILE A 42 -5.57 14.23 -2.18
CA ILE A 42 -5.40 15.29 -3.19
C ILE A 42 -4.72 16.46 -2.50
N ALA A 43 -3.58 16.90 -3.02
CA ALA A 43 -2.95 18.14 -2.56
C ALA A 43 -3.84 19.33 -2.93
N VAL A 44 -4.66 19.78 -1.98
CA VAL A 44 -5.48 20.99 -2.10
C VAL A 44 -4.79 22.16 -1.42
N ASP A 45 -4.73 23.30 -2.10
CA ASP A 45 -4.27 24.54 -1.49
C ASP A 45 -5.42 25.10 -0.63
N LEU A 46 -5.27 25.03 0.69
CA LEU A 46 -6.30 25.49 1.62
C LEU A 46 -6.34 27.02 1.69
N ALA A 47 -7.53 27.57 1.91
CA ALA A 47 -7.69 29.00 2.10
C ALA A 47 -6.93 29.48 3.34
N LYS A 48 -6.10 30.51 3.19
CA LYS A 48 -5.39 31.14 4.29
C LYS A 48 -6.37 31.92 5.17
N THR A 49 -6.56 31.49 6.41
CA THR A 49 -7.44 32.15 7.38
C THR A 49 -6.61 32.95 8.41
N LYS A 50 -7.16 34.08 8.89
CA LYS A 50 -6.47 34.93 9.87
C LYS A 50 -6.46 34.34 11.29
N ASN A 51 -7.38 33.44 11.60
CA ASN A 51 -7.54 32.84 12.92
C ASN A 51 -7.97 31.37 12.77
N PRO A 52 -7.05 30.48 12.37
CA PRO A 52 -7.38 29.08 12.18
C PRO A 52 -7.81 28.46 13.51
N VAL A 53 -8.81 27.57 13.45
CA VAL A 53 -9.22 26.71 14.56
C VAL A 53 -8.86 25.29 14.14
N ASP A 54 -8.13 24.58 14.99
CA ASP A 54 -7.77 23.18 14.72
C ASP A 54 -9.04 22.32 14.69
N MET A 55 -9.37 21.81 13.51
CA MET A 55 -10.45 20.85 13.31
C MET A 55 -9.85 19.47 13.13
N LYS A 56 -9.51 18.80 14.23
CA LYS A 56 -8.92 17.44 14.24
C LYS A 56 -9.78 16.40 13.50
N GLU A 57 -11.08 16.64 13.40
CA GLU A 57 -12.01 15.77 12.67
C GLU A 57 -11.90 15.92 11.14
N ALA A 58 -11.36 17.03 10.65
CA ALA A 58 -11.17 17.29 9.22
C ALA A 58 -9.94 16.56 8.65
N ASP A 59 -9.02 16.09 9.50
CA ASP A 59 -7.79 15.37 9.11
C ASP A 59 -7.97 13.84 9.11
N ARG A 60 -9.19 13.34 9.34
CA ARG A 60 -9.46 11.90 9.35
C ARG A 60 -9.60 11.36 7.93
N ASP A 61 -9.30 10.07 7.76
CA ASP A 61 -9.39 9.40 6.45
C ASP A 61 -10.82 9.31 5.90
N ASP A 62 -11.84 9.45 6.76
CA ASP A 62 -13.26 9.49 6.43
C ASP A 62 -13.80 10.92 6.22
N ALA A 63 -12.95 11.94 6.32
CA ALA A 63 -13.34 13.32 6.09
C ALA A 63 -13.73 13.56 4.63
N VAL A 64 -14.89 14.19 4.42
CA VAL A 64 -15.37 14.55 3.09
C VAL A 64 -14.77 15.89 2.67
N LEU A 65 -13.91 15.87 1.65
CA LEU A 65 -13.38 17.09 1.05
C LEU A 65 -14.46 17.78 0.21
N VAL A 66 -14.80 19.02 0.55
CA VAL A 66 -15.69 19.87 -0.25
C VAL A 66 -14.90 21.07 -0.78
N ALA A 67 -14.83 21.22 -2.10
CA ALA A 67 -14.21 22.38 -2.73
C ALA A 67 -15.23 23.22 -3.49
N VAL A 68 -15.16 24.54 -3.29
CA VAL A 68 -16.01 25.52 -3.97
C VAL A 68 -15.11 26.43 -4.79
N THR A 69 -15.32 26.44 -6.10
CA THR A 69 -14.55 27.27 -7.02
C THR A 69 -15.25 28.62 -7.24
N ARG A 70 -14.49 29.64 -7.67
CA ARG A 70 -15.02 31.01 -7.88
C ARG A 70 -16.13 31.10 -8.92
N ASP A 71 -16.19 30.16 -9.84
CA ASP A 71 -17.25 30.02 -10.84
C ASP A 71 -18.50 29.28 -10.33
N GLY A 72 -18.57 29.00 -9.02
CA GLY A 72 -19.73 28.41 -8.37
C GLY A 72 -19.86 26.90 -8.59
N LYS A 73 -18.81 26.22 -9.04
CA LYS A 73 -18.80 24.75 -9.12
C LYS A 73 -18.46 24.15 -7.77
N PHE A 74 -19.10 23.03 -7.47
CA PHE A 74 -18.91 22.27 -6.26
C PHE A 74 -18.22 20.94 -6.60
N TYR A 75 -17.29 20.54 -5.75
CA TYR A 75 -16.60 19.26 -5.82
C TYR A 75 -16.70 18.56 -4.47
N LEU A 76 -17.08 17.28 -4.49
CA LEU A 76 -16.96 16.36 -3.36
C LEU A 76 -15.84 15.37 -3.69
N GLY A 77 -14.72 15.44 -2.96
CA GLY A 77 -13.52 14.68 -3.29
C GLY A 77 -12.99 15.03 -4.67
N GLN A 78 -13.01 14.07 -5.61
CA GLN A 78 -12.63 14.27 -7.01
C GLN A 78 -13.82 14.53 -7.94
N ASP A 79 -15.05 14.32 -7.46
CA ASP A 79 -16.24 14.34 -8.29
C ASP A 79 -16.88 15.73 -8.27
N ARG A 80 -17.22 16.25 -9.45
CA ARG A 80 -17.99 17.49 -9.58
C ARG A 80 -19.45 17.20 -9.31
N VAL A 81 -20.03 17.92 -8.35
CA VAL A 81 -21.46 17.86 -8.02
C VAL A 81 -22.13 19.12 -8.57
N ASN A 82 -23.31 18.95 -9.17
CA ASN A 82 -23.97 19.97 -9.99
C ASN A 82 -25.30 20.40 -9.38
#